data_AF-A0A9W6D0R1-F1
#
_entry.id   AF-A0A9W6D0R1-F1
#
_cell.length_a   1.000
_cell.length_b   1.000
_cell.length_c   1.000
_cell.angle_alpha   90.00
_cell.angle_beta   90.00
_cell.angle_gamma   90.00
#
_symmetry.space_group_name_H-M   'P 1'
#
loop_
_entity.id
_entity.type
_entity.pdbx_description
1 polymer ?
#
loop_
_entity_poly.entity_id
_entity_poly.type
_entity_poly.pdbx_seq_one_letter_code
_entity_poly.pdbx_strand_id
1 'polypeptide(L)'
;MKINALDAHCHADLLMYYEPLFHDRYRELKCGAITWSYLEKIDSWKSYPQYWDKLGRLCRSFGCEESPFFYLVGIHPRSIAEDLQGFSSLPEQITDSLSAHLKDPLCLGLGELGLDAGTQLEEKILRLQLDWALENLPGSKRIGIHTPRHDKVRITRETLSLLEDYVPLHARVLVDHVTPETWSFFQNNSYMVGMTLQDGKTSVEAFLQFVHTHRDIMHRIILNSDGARGLSMPFLQLLDEPNLLDGALRRMVFLENALRFYDLSLQE
;
A
#
# COMPACT_ATOMS: atom_id res chain seq x y z
N MET A 1 5.14 -23.29 -4.56
CA MET A 1 5.00 -21.86 -4.20
C MET A 1 5.86 -21.61 -2.99
N LYS A 2 6.85 -20.72 -3.10
CA LYS A 2 7.80 -20.45 -1.99
C LYS A 2 7.18 -19.61 -0.87
N ILE A 3 6.08 -18.89 -1.17
CA ILE A 3 5.32 -18.07 -0.22
C ILE A 3 3.84 -18.45 -0.14
N ASN A 4 3.25 -18.23 1.04
CA ASN A 4 1.83 -18.47 1.34
C ASN A 4 0.99 -17.18 1.23
N ALA A 5 1.60 -16.03 1.50
CA ALA A 5 0.94 -14.73 1.49
C ALA A 5 1.92 -13.61 1.13
N LEU A 6 1.38 -12.47 0.74
CA LEU A 6 2.08 -11.21 0.55
C LEU A 6 1.29 -10.16 1.32
N ASP A 7 1.84 -9.67 2.42
CA ASP A 7 1.28 -8.49 3.09
C ASP A 7 1.46 -7.28 2.17
N ALA A 8 0.37 -6.87 1.52
CA ALA A 8 0.44 -5.90 0.42
C ALA A 8 0.68 -4.46 0.89
N HIS A 9 0.59 -4.20 2.20
CA HIS A 9 0.90 -2.91 2.80
C HIS A 9 1.25 -3.06 4.28
N CYS A 10 2.51 -2.77 4.59
CA CYS A 10 2.99 -2.47 5.94
C CYS A 10 4.02 -1.32 5.89
N HIS A 11 4.55 -0.94 7.05
CA HIS A 11 5.68 -0.03 7.18
C HIS A 11 6.83 -0.77 7.88
N ALA A 12 7.56 -1.57 7.10
CA ALA A 12 8.57 -2.50 7.58
C ALA A 12 9.74 -1.82 8.31
N ASP A 13 10.03 -0.56 7.97
CA ASP A 13 11.01 0.28 8.64
C ASP A 13 10.58 0.71 10.04
N LEU A 14 9.28 0.97 10.24
CA LEU A 14 8.71 1.21 11.57
C LEU A 14 8.59 -0.10 12.34
N LEU A 15 8.15 -1.19 11.70
CA LEU A 15 8.11 -2.51 12.35
C LEU A 15 9.49 -2.95 12.80
N MET A 16 10.54 -2.74 12.00
CA MET A 16 11.91 -3.02 12.41
C MET A 16 12.31 -2.27 13.68
N TYR A 17 11.80 -1.05 13.87
CA TYR A 17 12.10 -0.23 15.03
C TYR A 17 11.33 -0.68 16.28
N TYR A 18 10.03 -0.96 16.15
CA TYR A 18 9.15 -1.28 17.28
C TYR A 18 9.08 -2.78 17.60
N GLU A 19 9.21 -3.64 16.60
CA GLU A 19 9.13 -5.10 16.66
C GLU A 19 10.30 -5.73 15.87
N PRO A 20 11.56 -5.64 16.34
CA PRO A 20 12.74 -5.98 15.52
C PRO A 20 12.76 -7.39 14.91
N LEU A 21 12.01 -8.34 15.50
CA LEU A 21 11.90 -9.73 15.05
C LEU A 21 10.66 -10.01 14.19
N PHE A 22 9.90 -8.99 13.76
CA PHE A 22 8.69 -9.19 12.96
C PHE A 22 8.95 -9.99 11.67
N HIS A 23 10.12 -9.80 11.06
CA HIS A 23 10.53 -10.45 9.82
C HIS A 23 10.79 -11.96 9.99
N ASP A 24 11.16 -12.42 11.20
CA ASP A 24 11.25 -13.84 11.49
C ASP A 24 9.87 -14.48 11.51
N ARG A 25 8.87 -13.79 12.10
CA ARG A 25 7.47 -14.24 12.06
C ARG A 25 6.95 -14.32 10.63
N TYR A 26 7.28 -13.35 9.79
CA TYR A 26 6.91 -13.38 8.37
C TYR A 26 7.55 -14.56 7.65
N ARG A 27 8.82 -14.87 7.93
CA ARG A 27 9.52 -16.01 7.36
C ARG A 27 8.91 -17.36 7.79
N GLU A 28 8.56 -17.52 9.06
CA GLU A 28 7.86 -18.71 9.56
C GLU A 28 6.56 -18.98 8.80
N LEU A 29 5.81 -17.92 8.52
CA LEU A 29 4.53 -18.00 7.80
C LEU A 29 4.68 -18.03 6.29
N LYS A 30 5.92 -17.93 5.78
CA LYS A 30 6.25 -17.73 4.38
C LYS A 30 5.46 -16.56 3.77
N CYS A 31 5.43 -15.45 4.51
CA CYS A 31 4.72 -14.22 4.16
C CYS A 31 5.74 -13.21 3.61
N GLY A 32 5.56 -12.77 2.36
CA GLY A 32 6.28 -11.59 1.85
C GLY A 32 5.65 -10.30 2.35
N ALA A 33 6.27 -9.16 2.04
CA ALA A 33 5.73 -7.85 2.37
C ALA A 33 5.99 -6.79 1.30
N ILE A 34 5.12 -5.79 1.23
CA ILE A 34 5.33 -4.55 0.49
C ILE A 34 5.31 -3.40 1.50
N THR A 35 6.45 -2.77 1.72
CA THR A 35 6.53 -1.60 2.61
C THR A 35 6.18 -0.33 1.84
N TRP A 36 5.19 0.41 2.33
CA TRP A 36 4.82 1.68 1.70
C TRP A 36 5.52 2.83 2.41
N SER A 37 5.92 3.85 1.64
CA SER A 37 6.62 5.03 2.15
C SER A 37 5.75 5.81 3.14
N TYR A 38 6.21 5.93 4.38
CA TYR A 38 5.57 6.74 5.42
C TYR A 38 6.58 7.22 6.46
N LEU A 39 6.67 8.53 6.63
CA LEU A 39 7.52 9.17 7.64
C LEU A 39 6.67 9.80 8.73
N GLU A 40 6.81 9.33 9.97
CA GLU A 40 6.10 9.95 11.10
C GLU A 40 6.51 11.41 11.34
N LYS A 41 7.73 11.77 10.96
CA LYS A 41 8.28 13.12 11.04
C LYS A 41 9.18 13.39 9.85
N ILE A 42 9.06 14.59 9.29
CA ILE A 42 9.95 15.08 8.25
C ILE A 42 10.18 16.58 8.43
N ASP A 43 11.45 16.96 8.46
CA ASP A 43 11.85 18.37 8.62
C ASP A 43 11.96 19.09 7.27
N SER A 44 12.36 18.38 6.23
CA SER A 44 12.56 18.92 4.88
C SER A 44 12.28 17.88 3.81
N TRP A 45 11.73 18.31 2.68
CA TRP A 45 11.51 17.45 1.52
C TRP A 45 12.80 16.81 1.00
N LYS A 46 13.96 17.41 1.30
CA LYS A 46 15.29 16.86 0.95
C LYS A 46 15.60 15.52 1.62
N SER A 47 14.84 15.15 2.64
CA SER A 47 15.01 13.87 3.34
C SER A 47 14.36 12.69 2.61
N TYR A 48 13.39 12.91 1.70
CA TYR A 48 12.70 11.79 1.02
C TYR A 48 13.65 10.85 0.25
N PRO A 49 14.61 11.33 -0.56
CA PRO A 49 15.52 10.43 -1.28
C PRO A 49 16.31 9.50 -0.35
N GLN A 50 16.86 10.04 0.73
CA GLN A 50 17.64 9.26 1.70
C GLN A 50 16.75 8.26 2.47
N TYR A 51 15.49 8.62 2.71
CA TYR A 51 14.51 7.73 3.30
C TYR A 51 14.14 6.57 2.36
N TRP A 52 13.88 6.83 1.09
CA TRP A 52 13.58 5.79 0.10
C TRP A 52 14.78 4.86 -0.14
N ASP A 53 16.00 5.39 -0.12
CA ASP A 53 17.23 4.59 -0.08
C ASP A 53 17.27 3.62 1.10
N LYS A 54 16.80 4.06 2.29
CA LYS A 54 16.70 3.20 3.48
C LYS A 54 15.67 2.10 3.27
N LEU A 55 14.50 2.40 2.69
CA LEU A 55 13.48 1.39 2.38
C LEU A 55 14.04 0.33 1.43
N GLY A 56 14.68 0.75 0.33
CA GLY A 56 15.28 -0.18 -0.63
C GLY A 56 16.38 -1.06 -0.01
N ARG A 57 17.20 -0.53 0.91
CA ARG A 57 18.17 -1.34 1.65
C ARG A 57 17.51 -2.33 2.60
N LEU A 58 16.47 -1.91 3.30
CA LEU A 58 15.72 -2.75 4.24
C LEU A 58 15.10 -3.94 3.52
N CYS A 59 14.43 -3.71 2.39
CA CYS A 59 13.82 -4.78 1.60
C CYS A 59 14.86 -5.80 1.11
N ARG A 60 16.05 -5.35 0.68
CA ARG A 60 17.16 -6.26 0.32
C ARG A 60 17.69 -7.06 1.50
N SER A 61 17.70 -6.47 2.69
CA SER A 61 18.23 -7.10 3.90
C SER A 61 17.29 -8.15 4.48
N PHE A 62 15.98 -7.93 4.42
CA PHE A 62 14.98 -8.84 4.98
C PHE A 62 14.47 -9.86 3.97
N GLY A 63 14.43 -9.50 2.69
CA GLY A 63 13.92 -10.33 1.62
C GLY A 63 14.70 -11.65 1.46
N CYS A 64 13.98 -12.77 1.48
CA CYS A 64 14.46 -14.07 1.03
C CYS A 64 13.41 -14.75 0.13
N GLU A 65 13.70 -15.92 -0.41
CA GLU A 65 12.78 -16.60 -1.33
C GLU A 65 11.43 -16.95 -0.68
N GLU A 66 11.44 -17.29 0.62
CA GLU A 66 10.25 -17.62 1.41
C GLU A 66 9.58 -16.38 2.05
N SER A 67 10.19 -15.21 1.97
CA SER A 67 9.65 -13.96 2.52
C SER A 67 10.25 -12.78 1.76
N PRO A 68 9.83 -12.53 0.50
CA PRO A 68 10.36 -11.44 -0.30
C PRO A 68 9.79 -10.11 0.18
N PHE A 69 10.62 -9.07 0.16
CA PHE A 69 10.24 -7.72 0.54
C PHE A 69 10.38 -6.78 -0.64
N PHE A 70 9.35 -5.97 -0.84
CA PHE A 70 9.26 -4.95 -1.86
C PHE A 70 8.91 -3.60 -1.23
N TYR A 71 9.00 -2.52 -1.99
CA TYR A 71 8.66 -1.19 -1.48
C TYR A 71 7.98 -0.30 -2.51
N LEU A 72 7.23 0.68 -2.01
CA LEU A 72 6.71 1.81 -2.77
C LEU A 72 7.38 3.11 -2.28
N VAL A 73 7.58 4.05 -3.20
CA VAL A 73 8.15 5.37 -2.89
C VAL A 73 7.11 6.46 -3.15
N GLY A 74 7.06 7.48 -2.30
CA GLY A 74 6.04 8.51 -2.42
C GLY A 74 5.92 9.35 -1.16
N ILE A 75 5.09 10.38 -1.26
CA ILE A 75 4.84 11.34 -0.19
C ILE A 75 3.43 11.11 0.33
N HIS A 76 3.36 10.55 1.53
CA HIS A 76 2.13 10.34 2.29
C HIS A 76 1.52 11.68 2.74
N PRO A 77 0.19 11.85 2.77
CA PRO A 77 -0.48 13.11 3.15
C PRO A 77 -0.06 13.66 4.52
N ARG A 78 0.14 12.79 5.51
CA ARG A 78 0.64 13.20 6.85
C ARG A 78 2.14 13.48 6.93
N SER A 79 2.87 13.18 5.86
CA SER A 79 4.32 13.29 5.79
C SER A 79 4.75 14.33 4.76
N ILE A 80 3.90 15.33 4.47
CA ILE A 80 4.22 16.45 3.60
C ILE A 80 5.12 17.42 4.36
N ALA A 81 6.36 17.62 3.88
CA ALA A 81 7.29 18.57 4.47
C ALA A 81 6.82 20.02 4.31
N GLU A 82 7.02 20.84 5.35
CA GLU A 82 6.59 22.25 5.34
C GLU A 82 7.26 23.07 4.23
N ASP A 83 8.55 22.80 3.98
CA ASP A 83 9.32 23.48 2.94
C ASP A 83 8.97 23.01 1.50
N LEU A 84 8.07 22.03 1.33
CA LEU A 84 7.56 21.62 0.02
C LEU A 84 6.35 22.45 -0.44
N GLN A 85 5.63 23.08 0.50
CA GLN A 85 4.34 23.72 0.23
C GLN A 85 4.41 24.83 -0.82
N GLY A 86 5.56 25.52 -0.90
CA GLY A 86 5.79 26.64 -1.82
C GLY A 86 6.03 26.24 -3.29
N PHE A 87 6.23 24.96 -3.59
CA PHE A 87 6.56 24.51 -4.94
C PHE A 87 5.31 24.27 -5.79
N SER A 88 5.33 24.67 -7.06
CA SER A 88 4.26 24.38 -8.03
C SER A 88 4.43 23.05 -8.76
N SER A 89 5.56 22.38 -8.57
CA SER A 89 5.91 21.07 -9.12
C SER A 89 6.78 20.33 -8.10
N LEU A 90 6.91 19.01 -8.20
CA LEU A 90 7.89 18.29 -7.38
C LEU A 90 9.30 18.80 -7.71
N PRO A 91 10.14 19.10 -6.71
CA PRO A 91 11.56 19.39 -6.91
C PRO A 91 12.26 18.33 -7.74
N GLU A 92 13.19 18.74 -8.61
CA GLU A 92 13.94 17.84 -9.51
C GLU A 92 14.63 16.69 -8.77
N GLN A 93 15.24 16.97 -7.62
CA GLN A 93 15.87 15.96 -6.78
C GLN A 93 14.89 14.87 -6.30
N ILE A 94 13.62 15.22 -6.08
CA ILE A 94 12.58 14.24 -5.75
C ILE A 94 12.26 13.40 -6.98
N THR A 95 11.99 14.03 -8.13
CA THR A 95 11.61 13.32 -9.35
C THR A 95 12.72 12.42 -9.90
N ASP A 96 13.98 12.84 -9.75
CA ASP A 96 15.16 12.03 -10.10
C ASP A 96 15.27 10.81 -9.19
N SER A 97 15.05 11.00 -7.89
CA SER A 97 15.07 9.90 -6.93
C SER A 97 13.93 8.91 -7.18
N LEU A 98 12.69 9.39 -7.42
CA LEU A 98 11.57 8.54 -7.85
C LEU A 98 11.96 7.72 -9.09
N SER A 99 12.49 8.39 -10.14
CA SER A 99 12.92 7.72 -11.37
C SER A 99 14.00 6.67 -11.13
N ALA A 100 14.95 6.94 -10.24
CA ALA A 100 16.00 5.99 -9.88
C ALA A 100 15.44 4.75 -9.18
N HIS A 101 14.54 4.93 -8.21
CA HIS A 101 13.90 3.83 -7.50
C HIS A 101 13.01 2.99 -8.42
N LEU A 102 12.29 3.58 -9.37
CA LEU A 102 11.47 2.80 -10.31
C LEU A 102 12.30 1.87 -11.22
N LYS A 103 13.62 2.07 -11.34
CA LYS A 103 14.53 1.13 -12.02
C LYS A 103 14.92 -0.07 -11.14
N ASP A 104 14.75 0.03 -9.83
CA ASP A 104 14.97 -1.07 -8.89
C ASP A 104 13.86 -2.13 -9.07
N PRO A 105 14.21 -3.42 -9.28
CA PRO A 105 13.21 -4.48 -9.34
C PRO A 105 12.40 -4.64 -8.04
N LEU A 106 12.93 -4.22 -6.88
CA LEU A 106 12.21 -4.30 -5.62
C LEU A 106 11.23 -3.13 -5.39
N CYS A 107 11.35 -2.04 -6.15
CA CYS A 107 10.41 -0.94 -6.09
C CYS A 107 9.20 -1.24 -6.97
N LEU A 108 8.00 -1.38 -6.42
CA LEU A 108 6.81 -1.74 -7.20
C LEU A 108 6.01 -0.54 -7.72
N GLY A 109 6.42 0.67 -7.36
CA GLY A 109 5.82 1.91 -7.85
C GLY A 109 5.71 2.98 -6.79
N LEU A 110 4.61 3.72 -6.84
CA LEU A 110 4.38 4.89 -6.00
C LEU A 110 3.44 4.59 -4.85
N GLY A 111 3.73 5.13 -3.68
CA GLY A 111 2.93 4.94 -2.48
C GLY A 111 3.75 5.20 -1.22
N GLU A 112 3.14 5.56 -0.10
CA GLU A 112 1.71 5.79 0.05
C GLU A 112 1.34 7.22 -0.37
N LEU A 113 0.35 7.40 -1.24
CA LEU A 113 -0.17 8.71 -1.65
C LEU A 113 -1.61 8.86 -1.17
N GLY A 114 -2.17 10.07 -1.08
CA GLY A 114 -3.61 10.22 -0.85
C GLY A 114 -3.97 11.48 -0.11
N LEU A 115 -5.15 11.47 0.51
CA LEU A 115 -5.66 12.52 1.38
C LEU A 115 -5.90 11.93 2.78
N ASP A 116 -5.60 12.69 3.83
CA ASP A 116 -5.87 12.25 5.21
C ASP A 116 -6.84 13.16 5.96
N ALA A 117 -6.64 14.47 5.88
CA ALA A 117 -7.56 15.47 6.42
C ALA A 117 -8.40 16.17 5.32
N GLY A 118 -8.09 15.94 4.04
CA GLY A 118 -8.74 16.57 2.89
C GLY A 118 -8.32 18.03 2.72
N THR A 119 -7.07 18.36 3.06
CA THR A 119 -6.59 19.75 2.95
C THR A 119 -6.21 20.09 1.51
N GLN A 120 -6.22 21.38 1.17
CA GLN A 120 -5.75 21.85 -0.14
C GLN A 120 -4.28 21.50 -0.39
N LEU A 121 -3.46 21.43 0.67
CA LEU A 121 -2.07 21.02 0.55
C LEU A 121 -1.96 19.53 0.20
N GLU A 122 -2.73 18.67 0.86
CA GLU A 122 -2.78 17.24 0.54
C GLU A 122 -3.24 17.01 -0.89
N GLU A 123 -4.31 17.69 -1.33
CA GLU A 123 -4.79 17.64 -2.71
C GLU A 123 -3.71 18.07 -3.69
N LYS A 124 -3.07 19.22 -3.43
CA LYS A 124 -1.98 19.73 -4.27
C LYS A 124 -0.86 18.70 -4.42
N ILE A 125 -0.36 18.14 -3.31
CA ILE A 125 0.75 17.18 -3.34
C ILE A 125 0.33 15.85 -3.99
N LEU A 126 -0.90 15.39 -3.78
CA LEU A 126 -1.41 14.21 -4.48
C LEU A 126 -1.44 14.44 -5.99
N ARG A 127 -1.98 15.58 -6.45
CA ARG A 127 -2.00 15.94 -7.88
C ARG A 127 -0.61 15.99 -8.48
N LEU A 128 0.35 16.66 -7.83
CA LEU A 128 1.73 16.72 -8.32
C LEU A 128 2.38 15.34 -8.49
N GLN A 129 2.08 14.39 -7.60
CA GLN A 129 2.58 13.01 -7.71
C GLN A 129 1.88 12.23 -8.83
N LEU A 130 0.58 12.42 -9.03
CA LEU A 130 -0.18 11.77 -10.10
C LEU A 130 0.13 12.35 -11.48
N ASP A 131 0.30 13.66 -11.60
CA ASP A 131 0.75 14.35 -12.82
C ASP A 131 2.12 13.81 -13.25
N TRP A 132 3.05 13.72 -12.30
CA TRP A 132 4.35 13.12 -12.56
C TRP A 132 4.23 11.64 -12.98
N ALA A 133 3.33 10.89 -12.35
CA ALA A 133 3.10 9.48 -12.66
C ALA A 133 2.50 9.26 -14.06
N LEU A 134 1.61 10.14 -14.54
CA LEU A 134 1.04 10.09 -15.89
C LEU A 134 2.12 10.10 -16.96
N GLU A 135 3.15 10.92 -16.77
CA GLU A 135 4.23 11.10 -17.74
C GLU A 135 5.35 10.06 -17.58
N ASN A 136 5.65 9.64 -16.35
CA ASN A 136 6.92 8.96 -16.05
C ASN A 136 6.77 7.53 -15.50
N LEU A 137 5.59 7.11 -15.01
CA LEU A 137 5.46 5.84 -14.31
C LEU A 137 5.47 4.65 -15.28
N PRO A 138 6.49 3.76 -15.26
CA PRO A 138 6.58 2.62 -16.19
C PRO A 138 5.40 1.67 -16.05
N GLY A 139 4.85 1.14 -17.15
CA GLY A 139 3.60 0.34 -17.14
C GLY A 139 3.55 -0.86 -16.19
N SER A 140 4.69 -1.42 -15.78
CA SER A 140 4.78 -2.50 -14.77
C SER A 140 4.63 -2.02 -13.32
N LYS A 141 4.71 -0.71 -13.07
CA LYS A 141 4.64 -0.12 -11.73
C LYS A 141 3.21 0.27 -11.36
N ARG A 142 2.91 0.30 -10.07
CA ARG A 142 1.58 0.55 -9.49
C ARG A 142 1.56 1.76 -8.56
N ILE A 143 0.36 2.15 -8.14
CA ILE A 143 0.13 3.28 -7.25
C ILE A 143 -0.71 2.79 -6.07
N GLY A 144 -0.21 3.01 -4.85
CA GLY A 144 -0.94 2.80 -3.60
C GLY A 144 -1.53 4.11 -3.08
N ILE A 145 -2.86 4.15 -2.93
CA ILE A 145 -3.62 5.30 -2.44
C ILE A 145 -4.20 5.01 -1.06
N HIS A 146 -3.82 5.82 -0.08
CA HIS A 146 -4.39 5.91 1.27
C HIS A 146 -5.84 6.37 1.26
N THR A 147 -6.64 5.81 2.18
CA THR A 147 -7.89 6.43 2.63
C THR A 147 -7.88 6.63 4.15
N PRO A 148 -8.43 7.74 4.66
CA PRO A 148 -8.19 8.12 6.05
C PRO A 148 -8.90 7.26 7.08
N ARG A 149 -8.52 7.51 8.34
CA ARG A 149 -9.21 6.97 9.52
C ARG A 149 -10.37 7.85 9.97
N HIS A 150 -10.20 9.17 9.93
CA HIS A 150 -11.22 10.14 10.32
C HIS A 150 -11.94 10.69 9.09
N ASP A 151 -13.24 10.99 9.25
CA ASP A 151 -14.09 11.51 8.16
C ASP A 151 -14.00 10.67 6.87
N LYS A 152 -13.91 9.36 7.05
CA LYS A 152 -13.53 8.39 6.02
C LYS A 152 -14.43 8.47 4.79
N VAL A 153 -15.74 8.56 4.98
CA VAL A 153 -16.70 8.62 3.88
C VAL A 153 -16.50 9.86 3.02
N ARG A 154 -16.37 11.05 3.63
CA ARG A 154 -16.20 12.31 2.89
C ARG A 154 -14.88 12.31 2.14
N ILE A 155 -13.77 12.07 2.84
CA ILE A 155 -12.44 12.20 2.25
C ILE A 155 -12.18 11.07 1.24
N THR A 156 -12.70 9.85 1.43
CA THR A 156 -12.61 8.81 0.39
C THR A 156 -13.33 9.24 -0.89
N ARG A 157 -14.50 9.90 -0.79
CA ARG A 157 -15.19 10.44 -1.97
C ARG A 157 -14.41 11.55 -2.64
N GLU A 158 -13.79 12.44 -1.86
CA GLU A 158 -12.92 13.50 -2.39
C GLU A 158 -11.71 12.91 -3.11
N THR A 159 -11.04 11.91 -2.52
CA THR A 159 -9.93 11.18 -3.16
C THR A 159 -10.37 10.54 -4.46
N LEU A 160 -11.51 9.82 -4.48
CA LEU A 160 -12.02 9.19 -5.71
C LEU A 160 -12.41 10.24 -6.77
N SER A 161 -13.05 11.33 -6.36
CA SER A 161 -13.41 12.43 -7.27
C SER A 161 -12.18 13.08 -7.90
N LEU A 162 -11.08 13.22 -7.16
CA LEU A 162 -9.81 13.72 -7.67
C LEU A 162 -9.21 12.73 -8.67
N LEU A 163 -9.26 11.43 -8.37
CA LEU A 163 -8.73 10.39 -9.25
C LEU A 163 -9.46 10.30 -10.60
N GLU A 164 -10.70 10.79 -10.73
CA GLU A 164 -11.41 10.87 -12.02
C GLU A 164 -10.66 11.70 -13.06
N ASP A 165 -9.81 12.66 -12.64
CA ASP A 165 -8.95 13.43 -13.55
C ASP A 165 -7.81 12.57 -14.15
N TYR A 166 -7.59 11.36 -13.63
CA TYR A 166 -6.45 10.49 -13.93
C TYR A 166 -6.85 9.11 -14.47
N VAL A 167 -7.90 9.04 -15.30
CA VAL A 167 -8.40 7.80 -15.93
C VAL A 167 -7.29 6.87 -16.48
N PRO A 168 -6.23 7.36 -17.15
CA PRO A 168 -5.15 6.50 -17.64
C PRO A 168 -4.41 5.69 -16.55
N LEU A 169 -4.48 6.13 -15.30
CA LEU A 169 -3.83 5.45 -14.16
C LEU A 169 -4.77 4.47 -13.44
N HIS A 170 -6.08 4.48 -13.70
CA HIS A 170 -7.05 3.76 -12.85
C HIS A 170 -6.78 2.26 -12.70
N ALA A 171 -6.40 1.57 -13.79
CA ALA A 171 -6.07 0.14 -13.76
C ALA A 171 -4.78 -0.19 -12.98
N ARG A 172 -4.01 0.84 -12.60
CA ARG A 172 -2.71 0.73 -11.91
C ARG A 172 -2.78 1.15 -10.45
N VAL A 173 -3.96 1.54 -9.98
CA VAL A 173 -4.21 2.08 -8.64
C VAL A 173 -4.83 1.02 -7.74
N LEU A 174 -4.27 0.89 -6.55
CA LEU A 174 -4.86 0.21 -5.41
C LEU A 174 -5.28 1.28 -4.40
N VAL A 175 -6.57 1.33 -4.08
CA VAL A 175 -7.08 2.19 -3.01
C VAL A 175 -7.19 1.36 -1.75
N ASP A 176 -6.43 1.73 -0.73
CA ASP A 176 -6.26 0.96 0.49
C ASP A 176 -7.11 1.47 1.65
N HIS A 177 -7.12 0.68 2.71
CA HIS A 177 -7.86 0.86 3.94
C HIS A 177 -9.37 0.95 3.72
N VAL A 178 -9.87 0.37 2.63
CA VAL A 178 -11.30 0.31 2.37
C VAL A 178 -11.94 -0.60 3.42
N THR A 179 -13.03 -0.10 3.97
CA THR A 179 -13.85 -0.81 4.96
C THR A 179 -15.15 -1.26 4.30
N PRO A 180 -15.91 -2.19 4.91
CA PRO A 180 -17.25 -2.53 4.44
C PRO A 180 -18.17 -1.30 4.26
N GLU A 181 -18.00 -0.25 5.06
CA GLU A 181 -18.73 1.02 4.97
C GLU A 181 -18.46 1.77 3.65
N THR A 182 -17.21 1.76 3.19
CA THR A 182 -16.76 2.55 2.02
C THR A 182 -16.69 1.72 0.74
N TRP A 183 -16.82 0.40 0.82
CA TRP A 183 -16.78 -0.52 -0.33
C TRP A 183 -17.75 -0.13 -1.46
N SER A 184 -18.94 0.38 -1.13
CA SER A 184 -19.95 0.75 -2.13
C SER A 184 -19.45 1.76 -3.18
N PHE A 185 -18.43 2.57 -2.86
CA PHE A 185 -17.85 3.53 -3.80
C PHE A 185 -17.00 2.87 -4.90
N PHE A 186 -16.67 1.58 -4.74
CA PHE A 186 -15.76 0.85 -5.62
C PHE A 186 -16.44 -0.08 -6.61
N GLN A 187 -17.78 -0.16 -6.58
CA GLN A 187 -18.55 -1.10 -7.40
C GLN A 187 -18.40 -0.83 -8.91
N ASN A 188 -18.20 0.42 -9.33
CA ASN A 188 -18.20 0.83 -10.74
C ASN A 188 -16.84 1.36 -11.24
N ASN A 189 -15.75 1.11 -10.53
CA ASN A 189 -14.40 1.52 -10.96
C ASN A 189 -13.46 0.32 -11.18
N SER A 190 -12.30 0.57 -11.78
CA SER A 190 -11.30 -0.47 -12.08
C SER A 190 -10.22 -0.61 -11.02
N TYR A 191 -10.32 0.08 -9.88
CA TYR A 191 -9.30 0.04 -8.85
C TYR A 191 -9.20 -1.35 -8.22
N MET A 192 -7.99 -1.75 -7.82
CA MET A 192 -7.84 -2.77 -6.80
C MET A 192 -8.17 -2.16 -5.44
N VAL A 193 -8.68 -2.98 -4.53
CA VAL A 193 -9.11 -2.53 -3.21
C VAL A 193 -8.30 -3.25 -2.14
N GLY A 194 -7.58 -2.46 -1.36
CA GLY A 194 -6.89 -2.91 -0.16
C GLY A 194 -7.83 -2.93 1.03
N MET A 195 -7.91 -4.07 1.72
CA MET A 195 -8.60 -4.22 3.00
C MET A 195 -7.60 -4.56 4.08
N THR A 196 -7.43 -3.62 5.01
CA THR A 196 -6.52 -3.77 6.13
C THR A 196 -7.18 -4.52 7.27
N LEU A 197 -6.63 -5.67 7.62
CA LEU A 197 -6.98 -6.41 8.83
C LEU A 197 -6.11 -5.89 9.96
N GLN A 198 -6.67 -5.06 10.83
CA GLN A 198 -5.97 -4.42 11.95
C GLN A 198 -6.99 -3.86 12.95
N ASP A 199 -6.62 -3.83 14.24
CA ASP A 199 -7.44 -3.23 15.28
C ASP A 199 -7.74 -1.75 14.98
N GLY A 200 -9.01 -1.36 15.08
CA GLY A 200 -9.48 -0.02 14.72
C GLY A 200 -9.67 0.22 13.21
N LYS A 201 -9.41 -0.77 12.35
CA LYS A 201 -9.74 -0.77 10.92
C LYS A 201 -10.78 -1.86 10.62
N THR A 202 -10.42 -2.92 9.88
CA THR A 202 -11.33 -4.05 9.59
C THR A 202 -10.97 -5.23 10.49
N SER A 203 -11.96 -5.78 11.22
CA SER A 203 -11.76 -7.01 12.00
C SER A 203 -11.87 -8.25 11.10
N VAL A 204 -11.39 -9.39 11.59
CA VAL A 204 -11.51 -10.67 10.88
C VAL A 204 -12.98 -11.01 10.65
N GLU A 205 -13.84 -10.84 11.66
CA GLU A 205 -15.28 -11.13 11.58
C GLU A 205 -15.97 -10.25 10.53
N ALA A 206 -15.65 -8.95 10.52
CA ALA A 206 -16.19 -8.02 9.54
C ALA A 206 -15.77 -8.39 8.11
N PHE A 207 -14.53 -8.82 7.92
CA PHE A 207 -14.05 -9.30 6.63
C PHE A 207 -14.73 -10.61 6.21
N LEU A 208 -14.90 -11.58 7.11
CA LEU A 208 -15.60 -12.85 6.81
C LEU A 208 -17.07 -12.61 6.45
N GLN A 209 -17.75 -11.68 7.13
CA GLN A 209 -19.11 -11.27 6.76
C GLN A 209 -19.14 -10.59 5.39
N PHE A 210 -18.14 -9.74 5.10
CA PHE A 210 -17.99 -9.09 3.81
C PHE A 210 -17.83 -10.12 2.68
N VAL A 211 -16.96 -11.12 2.86
CA VAL A 211 -16.76 -12.25 1.96
C VAL A 211 -18.08 -12.99 1.68
N HIS A 212 -18.86 -13.26 2.72
CA HIS A 212 -20.14 -13.98 2.57
C HIS A 212 -21.12 -13.23 1.66
N THR A 213 -21.10 -11.90 1.71
CA THR A 213 -22.04 -11.03 0.99
C THR A 213 -21.52 -10.64 -0.41
N HIS A 214 -20.20 -10.64 -0.63
CA HIS A 214 -19.54 -10.09 -1.82
C HIS A 214 -18.53 -11.06 -2.43
N ARG A 215 -18.88 -12.35 -2.51
CA ARG A 215 -17.95 -13.39 -2.95
C ARG A 215 -17.48 -13.21 -4.40
N ASP A 216 -18.32 -12.63 -5.25
CA ASP A 216 -18.10 -12.41 -6.68
C ASP A 216 -16.98 -11.39 -6.98
N ILE A 217 -16.76 -10.42 -6.08
CA ILE A 217 -15.76 -9.35 -6.27
C ILE A 217 -14.41 -9.62 -5.60
N MET A 218 -14.25 -10.78 -4.95
CA MET A 218 -13.04 -11.11 -4.19
C MET A 218 -11.76 -11.08 -5.02
N HIS A 219 -11.86 -11.21 -6.35
CA HIS A 219 -10.76 -11.04 -7.30
C HIS A 219 -10.20 -9.61 -7.37
N ARG A 220 -10.89 -8.62 -6.77
CA ARG A 220 -10.45 -7.22 -6.67
C ARG A 220 -9.92 -6.85 -5.27
N ILE A 221 -10.00 -7.76 -4.31
CA ILE A 221 -9.61 -7.50 -2.92
C ILE A 221 -8.19 -8.00 -2.64
N ILE A 222 -7.36 -7.16 -2.04
CA ILE A 222 -6.04 -7.53 -1.54
C ILE A 222 -5.99 -7.25 -0.04
N LEU A 223 -5.57 -8.23 0.75
CA LEU A 223 -5.42 -8.06 2.20
C LEU A 223 -4.06 -7.48 2.55
N ASN A 224 -4.02 -6.72 3.64
CA ASN A 224 -2.79 -6.23 4.24
C ASN A 224 -2.92 -6.02 5.75
N SER A 225 -1.79 -5.79 6.41
CA SER A 225 -1.71 -5.62 7.86
C SER A 225 -1.70 -4.17 8.33
N ASP A 226 -1.22 -3.23 7.50
CA ASP A 226 -0.86 -1.86 7.92
C ASP A 226 0.05 -1.86 9.16
N GLY A 227 0.89 -2.90 9.30
CA GLY A 227 1.77 -3.05 10.44
C GLY A 227 2.80 -1.92 10.47
N ALA A 228 2.84 -1.18 11.59
CA ALA A 228 3.74 -0.04 11.75
C ALA A 228 4.44 -0.07 13.12
N ARG A 229 3.70 0.25 14.18
CA ARG A 229 4.20 0.24 15.58
C ARG A 229 4.03 -1.11 16.26
N GLY A 230 3.62 -2.13 15.51
CA GLY A 230 3.29 -3.46 16.01
C GLY A 230 2.76 -4.34 14.88
N LEU A 231 2.90 -5.65 15.06
CA LEU A 231 2.29 -6.64 14.18
C LEU A 231 0.76 -6.55 14.25
N SER A 232 0.10 -6.69 13.11
CA SER A 232 -1.36 -6.82 13.11
C SER A 232 -1.77 -8.23 13.48
N MET A 233 -2.22 -8.42 14.72
CA MET A 233 -2.74 -9.70 15.18
C MET A 233 -3.97 -10.17 14.38
N PRO A 234 -4.93 -9.31 13.96
CA PRO A 234 -6.02 -9.75 13.07
C PRO A 234 -5.55 -10.32 11.73
N PHE A 235 -4.55 -9.71 11.10
CA PHE A 235 -3.98 -10.21 9.85
C PHE A 235 -3.29 -11.56 10.07
N LEU A 236 -2.44 -11.65 11.10
CA LEU A 236 -1.72 -12.87 11.45
C LEU A 236 -2.67 -14.00 11.86
N GLN A 237 -3.71 -13.72 12.65
CA GLN A 237 -4.71 -14.70 13.05
C GLN A 237 -5.40 -15.32 11.83
N LEU A 238 -5.92 -14.47 10.93
CA LEU A 238 -6.55 -15.00 9.72
C LEU A 238 -5.52 -15.76 8.88
N LEU A 239 -4.26 -15.34 8.85
CA LEU A 239 -3.18 -16.06 8.17
C LEU A 239 -2.79 -17.38 8.86
N ASP A 240 -2.89 -17.50 10.18
CA ASP A 240 -2.53 -18.71 10.93
C ASP A 240 -3.66 -19.75 10.98
N GLU A 241 -4.91 -19.32 10.80
CA GLU A 241 -6.09 -20.17 10.87
C GLU A 241 -6.69 -20.45 9.47
N PRO A 242 -6.12 -21.38 8.67
CA PRO A 242 -6.53 -21.60 7.29
C PRO A 242 -7.97 -22.10 7.14
N ASN A 243 -8.60 -22.58 8.21
CA ASN A 243 -9.98 -23.08 8.19
C ASN A 243 -11.05 -21.97 8.23
N LEU A 244 -10.67 -20.72 8.54
CA LEU A 244 -11.61 -19.60 8.60
C LEU A 244 -12.07 -19.12 7.22
N LEU A 245 -11.32 -19.47 6.16
CA LEU A 245 -11.60 -19.03 4.80
C LEU A 245 -11.33 -20.17 3.82
N ASP A 246 -12.22 -20.35 2.83
CA ASP A 246 -12.04 -21.33 1.76
C ASP A 246 -10.64 -21.21 1.12
N GLY A 247 -9.96 -22.34 0.91
CA GLY A 247 -8.53 -22.36 0.54
C GLY A 247 -8.22 -21.61 -0.77
N ALA A 248 -9.11 -21.69 -1.77
CA ALA A 248 -8.95 -20.97 -3.02
C ALA A 248 -9.13 -19.47 -2.82
N LEU A 249 -10.19 -19.07 -2.11
CA LEU A 249 -10.44 -17.66 -1.80
C LEU A 249 -9.32 -17.05 -0.95
N ARG A 250 -8.83 -17.81 0.02
CA ARG A 250 -7.71 -17.42 0.88
C ARG A 250 -6.45 -17.13 0.07
N ARG A 251 -6.06 -18.06 -0.81
CA ARG A 251 -4.91 -17.87 -1.70
C ARG A 251 -5.10 -16.66 -2.61
N MET A 252 -6.32 -16.43 -3.07
CA MET A 252 -6.67 -15.29 -3.92
C MET A 252 -6.40 -13.94 -3.23
N VAL A 253 -6.95 -13.73 -2.03
CA VAL A 253 -6.92 -12.42 -1.35
C VAL A 253 -5.61 -12.13 -0.61
N PHE A 254 -4.91 -13.18 -0.13
CA PHE A 254 -3.60 -13.03 0.53
C PHE A 254 -2.43 -13.01 -0.44
N LEU A 255 -2.59 -13.47 -1.68
CA LEU A 255 -1.45 -13.67 -2.58
C LEU A 255 -1.76 -13.37 -4.04
N GLU A 256 -2.62 -14.14 -4.70
CA GLU A 256 -2.72 -14.12 -6.17
C GLU A 256 -3.16 -12.77 -6.72
N ASN A 257 -4.07 -12.08 -6.04
CA ASN A 257 -4.50 -10.76 -6.44
C ASN A 257 -3.36 -9.74 -6.38
N ALA A 258 -2.53 -9.79 -5.33
CA ALA A 258 -1.38 -8.92 -5.19
C ALA A 258 -0.29 -9.26 -6.22
N LEU A 259 -0.01 -10.55 -6.46
CA LEU A 259 0.93 -10.96 -7.49
C LEU A 259 0.51 -10.48 -8.88
N ARG A 260 -0.77 -10.66 -9.23
CA ARG A 260 -1.32 -10.21 -10.51
C ARG A 260 -1.30 -8.69 -10.62
N PHE A 261 -1.67 -7.99 -9.55
CA PHE A 261 -1.69 -6.54 -9.56
C PHE A 261 -0.28 -5.98 -9.72
N TYR A 262 0.69 -6.40 -8.91
CA TYR A 262 2.06 -5.90 -8.96
C TYR A 262 2.96 -6.53 -10.03
N ASP A 263 2.41 -7.39 -10.90
CA ASP A 263 3.16 -8.08 -11.97
C ASP A 263 4.36 -8.91 -11.43
N LEU A 264 4.13 -9.63 -10.33
CA LEU A 264 5.14 -10.41 -9.64
C LEU A 264 5.07 -11.89 -10.02
N SER A 265 6.21 -12.41 -10.49
CA SER A 265 6.41 -13.84 -10.75
C SER A 265 7.21 -14.49 -9.63
N LEU A 266 6.52 -14.97 -8.60
CA LEU A 266 7.11 -15.65 -7.43
C LEU A 266 6.79 -17.16 -7.40
N GLN A 267 6.31 -17.71 -8.52
CA GLN A 267 5.73 -19.06 -8.59
C GLN A 267 6.68 -20.19 -9.01
N GLU A 268 7.98 -19.95 -9.18
CA GLU A 268 8.97 -21.02 -9.43
C GLU A 268 9.69 -21.47 -8.15
#